data_AF-A0A1Q3HD26-F1
#
_entry.id   AF-A0A1Q3HD26-F1
#
_cell.length_a   1.000
_cell.length_b   1.000
_cell.length_c   1.000
_cell.angle_alpha   90.00
_cell.angle_beta   90.00
_cell.angle_gamma   90.00
#
_symmetry.space_group_name_H-M   'P 1'
#
loop_
_entity.id
_entity.type
_entity.pdbx_description
1 polymer ?
#
loop_
_entity_poly.entity_id
_entity_poly.type
_entity_poly.pdbx_seq_one_letter_code
_entity_poly.pdbx_strand_id
1 'polypeptide(L)'
;MKARETISALLLLAGLLTGAQARAEDPQGKHGWDITVEANTDFPLSVGGRLGVESPWRLRLSTSLGYMPAAYVGLVNDVGVGLDAYGRNEADLIESSLKNSLVWRTHVGWRPFARAGLYVEAGYGLVALGGEVSAEDVLASLLGIEPPGDAEALTREYRVRSVLHMLDVEVGWRWGLGAGWTARTALGAAFTLDSNTRVEPQFQPSQPLLVTAFSRLAEGQLDRTFERYVHLPVLSFSIGYAF
;
A
#
# COMPACT_ATOMS: atom_id res chain seq x y z
N MET A 1 9.98 -4.47 -28.51
CA MET A 1 11.32 -4.34 -27.89
C MET A 1 11.21 -3.92 -26.40
N LYS A 2 10.31 -4.54 -25.61
CA LYS A 2 9.89 -4.09 -24.26
C LYS A 2 10.23 -5.07 -23.11
N ALA A 3 10.99 -6.13 -23.36
CA ALA A 3 11.28 -7.18 -22.37
C ALA A 3 12.63 -7.02 -21.63
N ARG A 4 13.36 -5.92 -21.85
CA ARG A 4 14.73 -5.75 -21.31
C ARG A 4 14.81 -4.92 -20.03
N GLU A 5 13.77 -4.17 -19.66
CA GLU A 5 13.83 -3.28 -18.48
C GLU A 5 13.36 -3.96 -17.18
N THR A 6 12.53 -4.99 -17.25
CA THR A 6 12.10 -5.79 -16.08
C THR A 6 13.22 -6.66 -15.49
N ILE A 7 14.30 -6.91 -16.22
CA ILE A 7 15.40 -7.78 -15.76
C ILE A 7 16.38 -7.00 -14.85
N SER A 8 16.47 -5.68 -14.98
CA SER A 8 17.45 -4.87 -14.23
C SER A 8 17.08 -4.67 -12.75
N ALA A 9 15.79 -4.62 -12.41
CA ALA A 9 15.34 -4.52 -11.01
C ALA A 9 15.57 -5.82 -10.22
N LEU A 10 15.44 -6.98 -10.89
CA LEU A 10 15.69 -8.30 -10.29
C LEU A 10 17.18 -8.55 -10.00
N LEU A 11 18.08 -8.00 -10.81
CA LEU A 11 19.53 -8.15 -10.63
C LEU A 11 20.09 -7.33 -9.45
N LEU A 12 19.47 -6.19 -9.11
CA LEU A 12 19.81 -5.42 -7.92
C LEU A 12 19.39 -6.14 -6.62
N LEU A 13 18.28 -6.89 -6.62
CA LEU A 13 17.86 -7.71 -5.48
C LEU A 13 18.81 -8.89 -5.20
N ALA A 14 19.38 -9.49 -6.25
CA ALA A 14 20.32 -10.61 -6.10
C ALA A 14 21.67 -10.18 -5.47
N GLY A 15 22.08 -8.93 -5.67
CA GLY A 15 23.29 -8.37 -5.06
C GLY A 15 23.20 -8.19 -3.54
N LEU A 16 22.01 -7.95 -3.00
CA LEU A 16 21.79 -7.80 -1.56
C LEU A 16 21.78 -9.14 -0.79
N LEU A 17 21.53 -10.25 -1.48
CA LEU A 17 21.49 -11.59 -0.86
C LEU A 17 22.87 -12.24 -0.68
N THR A 18 23.90 -11.76 -1.37
CA THR A 18 25.22 -12.44 -1.41
C THR A 18 26.28 -11.81 -0.50
N GLY A 19 26.08 -10.59 -0.01
CA GLY A 19 27.08 -9.86 0.78
C GLY A 19 26.97 -9.98 2.31
N ALA A 20 25.82 -10.38 2.84
CA ALA A 20 25.62 -10.45 4.28
C ALA A 20 25.88 -11.87 4.80
N GLN A 21 27.14 -12.21 5.05
CA GLN A 21 27.45 -13.08 6.20
C GLN A 21 27.16 -12.31 7.51
N ALA A 22 25.95 -11.75 7.62
CA ALA A 22 25.41 -11.33 8.89
C ALA A 22 25.23 -12.63 9.68
N ARG A 23 26.06 -12.80 10.72
CA ARG A 23 25.98 -13.91 11.67
C ARG A 23 24.50 -14.19 11.93
N ALA A 24 24.06 -15.39 11.56
CA ALA A 24 22.90 -15.98 12.21
C ALA A 24 23.15 -15.82 13.71
N GLU A 25 22.25 -15.12 14.38
CA GLU A 25 22.30 -14.84 15.80
C GLU A 25 22.72 -16.11 16.55
N ASP A 26 23.66 -15.96 17.49
CA ASP A 26 24.21 -17.09 18.25
C ASP A 26 23.03 -17.86 18.88
N PRO A 27 22.86 -19.17 18.66
CA PRO A 27 21.67 -19.94 19.08
C PRO A 27 21.48 -20.05 20.59
N GLN A 28 22.16 -19.24 21.39
CA GLN A 28 22.13 -19.31 22.84
C GLN A 28 20.82 -18.73 23.39
N GLY A 29 19.77 -19.56 23.35
CA GLY A 29 19.04 -19.86 24.58
C GLY A 29 17.80 -19.04 24.92
N LYS A 30 17.24 -18.22 24.04
CA LYS A 30 15.92 -17.61 24.31
C LYS A 30 14.78 -18.45 23.71
N HIS A 31 14.37 -19.50 24.42
CA HIS A 31 13.05 -20.13 24.28
C HIS A 31 11.97 -19.20 24.89
N GLY A 32 11.90 -17.96 24.41
CA GLY A 32 11.05 -16.92 24.97
C GLY A 32 10.24 -16.23 23.89
N TRP A 33 9.35 -15.35 24.34
CA TRP A 33 8.70 -14.38 23.48
C TRP A 33 9.72 -13.30 23.09
N ASP A 34 9.77 -12.96 21.81
CA ASP A 34 10.57 -11.86 21.25
C ASP A 34 9.61 -10.75 20.81
N ILE A 35 9.79 -9.54 21.33
CA ILE A 35 8.98 -8.37 20.97
C ILE A 35 9.87 -7.43 20.16
N THR A 36 9.35 -6.95 19.04
CA THR A 36 10.07 -6.07 18.11
C THR A 36 9.31 -4.78 17.88
N VAL A 37 10.06 -3.68 17.82
CA VAL A 37 9.57 -2.35 17.43
C VAL A 37 10.45 -1.85 16.31
N GLU A 38 9.87 -1.59 15.15
CA GLU A 38 10.60 -1.25 13.93
C GLU A 38 10.04 0.01 13.27
N ALA A 39 10.91 0.83 12.69
CA ALA A 39 10.53 1.79 11.66
C ALA A 39 10.57 1.07 10.31
N ASN A 40 9.53 1.21 9.50
CA ASN A 40 9.40 0.49 8.24
C ASN A 40 8.96 1.38 7.07
N THR A 41 9.38 0.95 5.88
CA THR A 41 8.84 1.37 4.59
C THR A 41 8.35 0.12 3.88
N ASP A 42 7.09 0.13 3.45
CA ASP A 42 6.48 -0.90 2.62
C ASP A 42 6.17 -0.25 1.27
N PHE A 43 7.13 -0.26 0.35
CA PHE A 43 6.99 0.42 -0.94
C PHE A 43 6.09 -0.37 -1.90
N PRO A 44 5.12 0.27 -2.60
CA PRO A 44 4.76 1.69 -2.58
C PRO A 44 3.58 2.04 -1.64
N LEU A 45 3.24 1.17 -0.69
CA LEU A 45 2.06 1.31 0.17
C LEU A 45 2.22 2.35 1.29
N SER A 46 3.29 2.31 2.07
CA SER A 46 3.38 3.14 3.28
C SER A 46 4.79 3.34 3.83
N VAL A 47 4.92 4.34 4.69
CA VAL A 47 6.03 4.51 5.64
C VAL A 47 5.43 4.66 7.03
N GLY A 48 6.02 4.00 8.02
CA GLY A 48 5.45 3.99 9.36
C GLY A 48 6.26 3.20 10.39
N GLY A 49 5.54 2.72 11.39
CA GLY A 49 6.07 1.86 12.44
C GLY A 49 5.41 0.48 12.41
N ARG A 50 6.17 -0.52 12.86
CA ARG A 50 5.74 -1.91 12.95
C ARG A 50 6.06 -2.46 14.34
N LEU A 51 5.08 -3.15 14.90
CA LEU A 51 5.21 -3.94 16.11
C LEU A 51 5.13 -5.42 15.72
N GLY A 52 5.99 -6.23 16.30
CA GLY A 52 5.98 -7.67 16.08
C GLY A 52 6.19 -8.42 17.37
N VAL A 53 5.58 -9.60 17.45
CA VAL A 53 5.84 -10.57 18.51
C VAL A 53 6.10 -11.93 17.87
N GLU A 54 7.17 -12.60 18.30
CA GLU A 54 7.50 -13.96 17.90
C GLU A 54 7.43 -14.89 19.12
N SER A 55 6.73 -16.00 18.96
CA SER A 55 6.58 -17.04 19.97
C SER A 55 7.77 -18.02 19.97
N PRO A 56 7.92 -18.86 21.02
CA PRO A 56 8.94 -19.93 21.03
C PRO A 56 8.80 -20.95 19.90
N TRP A 57 7.60 -21.11 19.33
CA TRP A 57 7.33 -21.96 18.16
C TRP A 57 7.53 -21.23 16.83
N ARG A 58 8.06 -19.99 16.90
CA ARG A 58 8.48 -19.20 15.74
C ARG A 58 7.32 -18.78 14.84
N LEU A 59 6.11 -18.81 15.43
CA LEU A 59 4.95 -18.11 14.93
C LEU A 59 5.10 -16.64 15.25
N ARG A 60 4.80 -15.80 14.27
CA ARG A 60 4.94 -14.35 14.31
C ARG A 60 3.58 -13.72 14.17
N LEU A 61 3.32 -12.71 14.97
CA LEU A 61 2.21 -11.78 14.79
C LEU A 61 2.80 -10.38 14.67
N SER A 62 2.34 -9.61 13.71
CA SER A 62 2.82 -8.25 13.53
C SER A 62 1.70 -7.32 13.10
N THR A 63 1.84 -6.04 13.46
CA THR A 63 0.94 -4.98 13.04
C THR A 63 1.78 -3.76 12.66
N SER A 64 1.42 -3.07 11.59
CA SER A 64 2.08 -1.86 11.14
C SER A 64 1.08 -0.75 10.88
N LEU A 65 1.44 0.47 11.26
CA LEU A 65 0.65 1.66 11.04
C LEU A 65 1.53 2.72 10.39
N GLY A 66 1.03 3.29 9.29
CA GLY A 66 1.75 4.29 8.51
C GLY A 66 0.84 5.13 7.64
N TYR A 67 1.46 5.95 6.80
CA TYR A 67 0.81 6.76 5.78
C TYR A 67 1.51 6.54 4.43
N MET A 68 0.85 6.82 3.32
CA MET A 68 1.45 6.75 1.98
C MET A 68 2.17 8.07 1.68
N PRO A 69 3.49 8.07 1.47
CA PRO A 69 4.20 9.26 1.04
C PRO A 69 3.78 9.67 -0.38
N ALA A 70 3.64 10.97 -0.63
CA ALA A 70 3.35 11.51 -1.98
C ALA A 70 4.37 11.04 -3.04
N ALA A 71 5.64 10.85 -2.65
CA ALA A 71 6.67 10.32 -3.54
C ALA A 71 6.37 8.91 -4.07
N TYR A 72 5.66 8.07 -3.31
CA TYR A 72 5.29 6.73 -3.77
C TYR A 72 4.17 6.80 -4.80
N VAL A 73 3.24 7.71 -4.58
CA VAL A 73 2.14 7.98 -5.51
C VAL A 73 2.69 8.48 -6.84
N GLY A 74 3.59 9.46 -6.82
CA GLY A 74 4.24 9.99 -8.02
C GLY A 74 4.95 8.91 -8.84
N LEU A 75 5.67 8.00 -8.17
CA LEU A 75 6.37 6.91 -8.86
C LEU A 75 5.39 5.89 -9.48
N VAL A 76 4.32 5.53 -8.77
CA VAL A 76 3.26 4.67 -9.32
C VAL A 76 2.59 5.33 -10.53
N ASN A 77 2.33 6.64 -10.44
CA ASN A 77 1.77 7.46 -11.51
C ASN A 77 2.67 7.51 -12.74
N ASP A 78 3.96 7.78 -12.57
CA ASP A 78 4.93 7.83 -13.66
C ASP A 78 5.01 6.50 -14.42
N VAL A 79 4.98 5.38 -13.68
CA VAL A 79 4.97 4.04 -14.27
C VAL A 79 3.64 3.79 -15.00
N GLY A 80 2.50 4.15 -14.41
CA GLY A 80 1.17 3.98 -15.01
C GLY A 80 1.00 4.76 -16.30
N VAL A 81 1.35 6.05 -16.30
CA VAL A 81 1.33 6.92 -17.48
C VAL A 81 2.33 6.44 -18.54
N GLY A 82 3.54 6.03 -18.13
CA GLY A 82 4.54 5.47 -19.06
C GLY A 82 4.10 4.17 -19.74
N LEU A 83 3.18 3.43 -19.13
CA LEU A 83 2.59 2.21 -19.66
C LEU A 83 1.25 2.43 -20.38
N ASP A 84 0.79 3.68 -20.51
CA ASP A 84 -0.50 4.05 -21.12
C ASP A 84 -1.71 3.39 -20.41
N ALA A 85 -1.59 3.17 -19.09
CA ALA A 85 -2.68 2.62 -18.28
C ALA A 85 -3.77 3.68 -17.99
N TYR A 86 -3.37 4.95 -17.90
CA TYR A 86 -4.24 6.12 -17.72
C TYR A 86 -3.47 7.40 -18.12
N GLY A 87 -4.21 8.51 -18.31
CA GLY A 87 -3.65 9.81 -18.69
C GLY A 87 -3.07 10.60 -17.51
N ARG A 88 -2.48 11.78 -17.80
CA ARG A 88 -1.86 12.64 -16.77
C ARG A 88 -2.88 13.30 -15.83
N ASN A 89 -4.08 13.59 -16.33
CA ASN A 89 -5.13 14.21 -15.52
C ASN A 89 -5.62 13.24 -14.44
N GLU A 90 -5.75 11.95 -14.79
CA GLU A 90 -6.06 10.88 -13.85
C GLU A 90 -4.95 10.68 -12.81
N ALA A 91 -3.69 10.85 -13.20
CA ALA A 91 -2.55 10.76 -12.27
C ALA A 91 -2.59 11.86 -11.20
N ASP A 92 -2.84 13.11 -11.59
CA ASP A 92 -2.92 14.26 -10.67
C ASP A 92 -4.09 14.09 -9.68
N LEU A 93 -5.20 13.53 -10.14
CA LEU A 93 -6.37 13.17 -9.33
C LEU A 93 -6.04 12.08 -8.29
N ILE A 94 -5.31 11.05 -8.71
CA ILE A 94 -4.85 9.98 -7.80
C ILE A 94 -3.91 10.58 -6.74
N GLU A 95 -3.01 11.47 -7.13
CA GLU A 95 -2.09 12.12 -6.19
C GLU A 95 -2.81 12.98 -5.15
N SER A 96 -3.77 13.81 -5.56
CA SER A 96 -4.54 14.65 -4.63
C SER A 96 -5.39 13.81 -3.67
N SER A 97 -5.90 12.66 -4.12
CA SER A 97 -6.71 11.72 -3.33
C SER A 97 -5.90 10.89 -2.33
N LEU A 98 -4.60 10.67 -2.59
CA LEU A 98 -3.73 9.81 -1.78
C LEU A 98 -2.95 10.57 -0.69
N LYS A 99 -3.00 11.92 -0.69
CA LYS A 99 -2.28 12.78 0.27
C LYS A 99 -2.64 12.53 1.73
N ASN A 100 -3.90 12.17 2.04
CA ASN A 100 -4.35 11.84 3.39
C ASN A 100 -4.66 10.35 3.50
N SER A 101 -3.63 9.53 3.47
CA SER A 101 -3.77 8.08 3.57
C SER A 101 -3.33 7.55 4.93
N LEU A 102 -4.12 6.62 5.46
CA LEU A 102 -3.77 5.82 6.63
C LEU A 102 -3.70 4.36 6.19
N VAL A 103 -2.57 3.72 6.45
CA VAL A 103 -2.33 2.32 6.14
C VAL A 103 -2.14 1.56 7.44
N TRP A 104 -3.03 0.62 7.70
CA TRP A 104 -2.92 -0.32 8.82
C TRP A 104 -2.85 -1.74 8.26
N ARG A 105 -1.85 -2.53 8.66
CA ARG A 105 -1.72 -3.93 8.24
C ARG A 105 -1.44 -4.82 9.43
N THR A 106 -2.00 -6.02 9.44
CA THR A 106 -1.77 -7.04 10.47
C THR A 106 -1.42 -8.36 9.79
N HIS A 107 -0.32 -9.00 10.20
CA HIS A 107 0.15 -10.24 9.59
C HIS A 107 0.34 -11.34 10.63
N VAL A 108 0.11 -12.56 10.19
CA VAL A 108 0.53 -13.78 10.87
C VAL A 108 1.57 -14.47 10.00
N GLY A 109 2.65 -14.92 10.62
CA GLY A 109 3.76 -15.50 9.91
C GLY A 109 4.44 -16.63 10.64
N TRP A 110 5.39 -17.23 9.95
CA TRP A 110 6.19 -18.33 10.44
C TRP A 110 7.64 -18.20 9.98
N ARG A 111 8.56 -18.45 10.90
CA ARG A 111 9.99 -18.57 10.63
C ARG A 111 10.32 -20.07 10.57
N PRO A 112 10.58 -20.68 9.39
CA PRO A 112 10.79 -22.12 9.28
C PRO A 112 12.14 -22.61 9.80
N PHE A 113 13.23 -21.84 9.71
CA PHE A 113 14.60 -22.32 10.06
C PHE A 113 15.26 -21.56 11.21
N ALA A 114 15.55 -22.21 12.35
CA ALA A 114 15.92 -21.50 13.58
C ALA A 114 17.19 -20.66 13.46
N ARG A 115 18.07 -21.06 12.54
CA ARG A 115 19.36 -20.43 12.24
C ARG A 115 19.31 -19.52 11.02
N ALA A 116 18.13 -19.30 10.42
CA ALA A 116 17.97 -18.42 9.28
C ALA A 116 17.03 -17.25 9.63
N GLY A 117 17.28 -16.12 8.99
CA GLY A 117 16.40 -14.96 9.03
C GLY A 117 15.10 -15.13 8.23
N LEU A 118 15.01 -16.20 7.42
CA LEU A 118 13.89 -16.42 6.51
C LEU A 118 12.56 -16.55 7.24
N TYR A 119 11.56 -15.82 6.80
CA TYR A 119 10.18 -15.94 7.25
C TYR A 119 9.20 -15.80 6.08
N VAL A 120 7.97 -16.26 6.32
CA VAL A 120 6.82 -16.04 5.44
C VAL A 120 5.68 -15.51 6.31
N GLU A 121 4.98 -14.49 5.83
CA GLU A 121 3.79 -13.96 6.51
C GLU A 121 2.66 -13.74 5.51
N ALA A 122 1.44 -13.83 6.00
CA ALA A 122 0.25 -13.41 5.30
C ALA A 122 -0.62 -12.60 6.23
N GLY A 123 -1.34 -11.64 5.69
CA GLY A 123 -2.00 -10.65 6.50
C GLY A 123 -3.18 -9.97 5.81
N TYR A 124 -3.73 -9.05 6.58
CA TYR A 124 -4.86 -8.24 6.21
C TYR A 124 -4.52 -6.77 6.42
N GLY A 125 -4.81 -5.97 5.40
CA GLY A 125 -4.57 -4.54 5.35
C GLY A 125 -5.86 -3.74 5.22
N LEU A 126 -5.86 -2.57 5.85
CA LEU A 126 -6.81 -1.49 5.66
C LEU A 126 -6.05 -0.28 5.14
N VAL A 127 -6.47 0.23 3.98
CA VAL A 127 -5.94 1.46 3.41
C VAL A 127 -7.09 2.45 3.31
N ALA A 128 -7.10 3.43 4.22
CA ALA A 128 -8.05 4.54 4.17
C ALA A 128 -7.43 5.68 3.38
N LEU A 129 -8.13 6.12 2.34
CA LEU A 129 -7.75 7.17 1.40
C LEU A 129 -8.76 8.31 1.52
N GLY A 130 -8.29 9.55 1.34
CA GLY A 130 -9.16 10.72 1.41
C GLY A 130 -8.57 11.92 0.71
N GLY A 131 -9.41 12.56 -0.11
CA GLY A 131 -9.06 13.81 -0.78
C GLY A 131 -10.28 14.56 -1.28
N GLU A 132 -9.99 15.72 -1.85
CA GLU A 132 -10.96 16.59 -2.50
C GLU A 132 -10.63 16.58 -3.99
N VAL A 133 -11.66 16.38 -4.81
CA VAL A 133 -11.56 16.19 -6.24
C VAL A 133 -12.63 17.01 -6.94
N SER A 134 -12.33 17.53 -8.13
CA SER A 134 -13.33 18.28 -8.88
C SER A 134 -14.35 17.33 -9.54
N ALA A 135 -15.56 17.84 -9.78
CA ALA A 135 -16.59 17.12 -10.54
C ALA A 135 -16.08 16.69 -11.92
N GLU A 136 -15.30 17.57 -12.56
CA GLU A 136 -14.69 17.35 -13.87
C GLU A 136 -13.79 16.11 -13.86
N ASP A 137 -12.89 16.03 -12.88
CA ASP A 137 -11.93 14.93 -12.78
C ASP A 137 -12.62 13.59 -12.52
N VAL A 138 -13.68 13.57 -11.71
CA VAL A 138 -14.50 12.37 -11.45
C VAL A 138 -15.23 11.93 -12.73
N LEU A 139 -15.79 12.88 -13.48
CA LEU A 139 -16.55 12.60 -14.71
C LEU A 139 -15.66 12.15 -15.88
N ALA A 140 -14.54 12.84 -16.08
CA ALA A 140 -13.58 12.55 -17.13
C ALA A 140 -12.92 11.18 -16.92
N SER A 141 -12.51 10.87 -15.68
CA SER A 141 -11.82 9.62 -15.37
C SER A 141 -12.73 8.39 -15.33
N LEU A 142 -13.97 8.50 -14.84
CA LEU A 142 -14.81 7.34 -14.55
C LEU A 142 -15.83 7.00 -15.64
N LEU A 143 -16.33 8.00 -16.37
CA LEU A 143 -17.48 7.81 -17.24
C LEU A 143 -17.18 8.09 -18.70
N GLY A 144 -16.15 8.87 -19.02
CA GLY A 144 -15.92 9.34 -20.39
C GLY A 144 -17.14 10.08 -20.98
N ILE A 145 -18.00 10.60 -20.10
CA ILE A 145 -19.23 11.33 -20.44
C ILE A 145 -18.97 12.80 -20.15
N GLU A 146 -19.32 13.65 -21.12
CA GLU A 146 -19.30 15.09 -20.93
C GLU A 146 -20.31 15.50 -19.83
N PRO A 147 -19.90 16.33 -18.86
CA PRO A 147 -20.75 16.82 -17.79
C PRO A 147 -22.04 17.44 -18.34
N PRO A 148 -23.22 17.11 -17.80
CA PRO A 148 -24.44 17.80 -18.18
C PRO A 148 -24.40 19.26 -17.68
N GLY A 149 -24.29 20.20 -18.62
CA GLY A 149 -24.82 21.57 -18.58
C GLY A 149 -24.39 22.48 -17.41
N ASP A 150 -23.72 23.57 -17.78
CA ASP A 150 -23.31 24.76 -17.03
C ASP A 150 -21.83 24.71 -16.60
N ALA A 151 -21.02 25.64 -17.11
CA ALA A 151 -19.58 25.73 -16.80
C ALA A 151 -19.29 25.83 -15.28
N GLU A 152 -20.27 26.28 -14.48
CA GLU A 152 -20.20 26.31 -13.02
C GLU A 152 -20.38 24.94 -12.35
N ALA A 153 -20.91 23.92 -13.04
CA ALA A 153 -21.05 22.57 -12.49
C ALA A 153 -19.70 21.83 -12.46
N LEU A 154 -18.78 22.20 -13.36
CA LEU A 154 -17.43 21.64 -13.47
C LEU A 154 -16.48 22.09 -12.37
N THR A 155 -16.69 23.30 -11.85
CA THR A 155 -15.88 23.88 -10.77
C THR A 155 -16.31 23.41 -9.38
N ARG A 156 -17.25 22.46 -9.27
CA ARG A 156 -17.78 22.00 -7.97
C ARG A 156 -16.90 20.90 -7.40
N GLU A 157 -16.63 21.01 -6.11
CA GLU A 157 -15.80 20.07 -5.38
C GLU A 157 -16.61 18.92 -4.77
N TYR A 158 -16.06 17.72 -4.88
CA TYR A 158 -16.52 16.52 -4.20
C TYR A 158 -15.44 16.06 -3.23
N ARG A 159 -15.86 15.63 -2.05
CA ARG A 159 -14.99 14.91 -1.13
C ARG A 159 -15.09 13.43 -1.42
N VAL A 160 -13.95 12.79 -1.67
CA VAL A 160 -13.86 11.35 -1.89
C VAL A 160 -13.12 10.71 -0.74
N ARG A 161 -13.72 9.67 -0.17
CA ARG A 161 -13.13 8.83 0.87
C ARG A 161 -13.27 7.38 0.45
N SER A 162 -12.19 6.63 0.51
CA SER A 162 -12.21 5.20 0.16
C SER A 162 -11.52 4.40 1.25
N VAL A 163 -12.05 3.23 1.57
CA VAL A 163 -11.40 2.26 2.46
C VAL A 163 -11.24 0.98 1.67
N LEU A 164 -9.99 0.56 1.48
CA LEU A 164 -9.64 -0.66 0.77
C LEU A 164 -9.29 -1.74 1.79
N HIS A 165 -9.90 -2.91 1.61
CA HIS A 165 -9.62 -4.12 2.38
C HIS A 165 -8.69 -5.01 1.56
N MET A 166 -7.50 -5.28 2.07
CA MET A 166 -6.44 -5.95 1.31
C MET A 166 -6.02 -7.25 1.97
N LEU A 167 -5.69 -8.26 1.17
CA LEU A 167 -4.91 -9.42 1.58
C LEU A 167 -3.45 -9.19 1.19
N ASP A 168 -2.52 -9.54 2.06
CA ASP A 168 -1.09 -9.46 1.76
C ASP A 168 -0.37 -10.79 2.04
N VAL A 169 0.70 -11.03 1.28
CA VAL A 169 1.62 -12.15 1.48
C VAL A 169 3.04 -11.65 1.28
N GLU A 170 3.93 -11.96 2.21
CA GLU A 170 5.34 -11.57 2.19
C GLU A 170 6.26 -12.75 2.44
N VAL A 171 7.37 -12.81 1.71
CA VAL A 171 8.54 -13.63 2.04
C VAL A 171 9.69 -12.69 2.32
N GLY A 172 10.38 -12.87 3.44
CA GLY A 172 11.46 -11.97 3.79
C GLY A 172 12.53 -12.59 4.65
N TRP A 173 13.49 -11.74 4.97
CA TRP A 173 14.68 -12.09 5.74
C TRP A 173 14.91 -11.06 6.85
N ARG A 174 15.13 -11.55 8.07
CA ARG A 174 15.50 -10.75 9.25
C ARG A 174 16.97 -10.96 9.61
N TRP A 175 17.71 -9.88 9.75
CA TRP A 175 19.09 -9.87 10.25
C TRP A 175 19.13 -9.34 11.68
N GLY A 176 19.90 -10.00 12.55
CA GLY A 176 20.32 -9.44 13.82
C GLY A 176 21.58 -8.61 13.61
N LEU A 177 21.55 -7.33 14.01
CA LEU A 177 22.68 -6.40 13.91
C LEU A 177 23.50 -6.34 15.20
N GLY A 178 23.09 -7.10 16.22
CA GLY A 178 23.72 -7.13 17.55
C GLY A 178 23.06 -6.17 18.54
N ALA A 179 23.24 -6.43 19.84
CA ALA A 179 22.68 -5.63 20.93
C ALA A 179 21.17 -5.37 20.82
N GLY A 180 20.40 -6.35 20.32
CA GLY A 180 18.96 -6.24 20.11
C GLY A 180 18.54 -5.54 18.80
N TRP A 181 19.44 -4.89 18.07
CA TRP A 181 19.07 -4.27 16.79
C TRP A 181 18.77 -5.30 15.71
N THR A 182 17.74 -5.03 14.92
CA THR A 182 17.31 -5.86 13.80
C THR A 182 17.17 -5.03 12.52
N ALA A 183 17.38 -5.69 11.39
CA ALA A 183 16.96 -5.20 10.08
C ALA A 183 16.14 -6.28 9.38
N ARG A 184 15.25 -5.88 8.48
CA ARG A 184 14.40 -6.78 7.71
C ARG A 184 14.26 -6.28 6.29
N THR A 185 14.20 -7.23 5.35
CA THR A 185 13.66 -6.99 4.01
C THR A 185 12.60 -8.02 3.70
N ALA A 186 11.60 -7.67 2.90
CA ALA A 186 10.61 -8.60 2.38
C ALA A 186 10.24 -8.25 0.94
N LEU A 187 9.89 -9.28 0.19
CA LEU A 187 9.20 -9.15 -1.08
C LEU A 187 7.82 -9.80 -0.93
N GLY A 188 6.79 -9.10 -1.36
CA GLY A 188 5.42 -9.56 -1.25
C GLY A 188 4.50 -8.99 -2.32
N ALA A 189 3.22 -9.23 -2.13
CA ALA A 189 2.16 -8.64 -2.93
C ALA A 189 0.95 -8.37 -2.03
N ALA A 190 0.22 -7.30 -2.35
CA ALA A 190 -1.03 -6.93 -1.71
C ALA A 190 -2.15 -6.88 -2.75
N PHE A 191 -3.31 -7.43 -2.40
CA PHE A 191 -4.48 -7.57 -3.27
C PHE A 191 -5.69 -6.95 -2.60
N THR A 192 -6.31 -5.95 -3.24
CA THR A 192 -7.62 -5.45 -2.80
C THR A 192 -8.68 -6.53 -2.99
N LEU A 193 -9.37 -6.88 -1.90
CA LEU A 193 -10.47 -7.84 -1.88
C LEU A 193 -11.84 -7.15 -1.94
N ASP A 194 -11.93 -5.99 -1.30
CA ASP A 194 -13.17 -5.22 -1.16
C ASP A 194 -12.80 -3.74 -1.04
N SER A 195 -13.67 -2.86 -1.53
CA SER A 195 -13.51 -1.42 -1.44
C SER A 195 -14.83 -0.75 -1.08
N ASN A 196 -14.76 0.26 -0.22
CA ASN A 196 -15.90 1.08 0.11
C ASN A 196 -15.56 2.55 -0.10
N THR A 197 -16.18 3.14 -1.13
CA THR A 197 -15.98 4.54 -1.50
C THR A 197 -17.21 5.38 -1.17
N ARG A 198 -16.97 6.62 -0.73
CA ARG A 198 -17.97 7.66 -0.50
C ARG A 198 -17.61 8.91 -1.29
N VAL A 199 -18.58 9.40 -2.07
CA VAL A 199 -18.45 10.60 -2.91
C VAL A 199 -19.50 11.62 -2.46
N GLU A 200 -19.07 12.62 -1.69
CA GLU A 200 -19.94 13.60 -1.05
C GLU A 200 -19.77 14.99 -1.68
N PRO A 201 -20.83 15.64 -2.18
CA PRO A 201 -20.73 17.00 -2.70
C PRO A 201 -20.36 17.97 -1.56
N GLN A 202 -19.42 18.88 -1.79
CA GLN A 202 -19.10 19.98 -0.87
C GLN A 202 -19.91 21.26 -1.17
N PHE A 203 -21.03 21.11 -1.90
CA PHE A 203 -21.93 22.19 -2.31
C PHE A 203 -23.39 21.80 -2.09
N GLN A 204 -24.29 22.77 -2.09
CA GLN A 204 -25.73 22.50 -2.00
C GLN A 204 -26.30 22.16 -3.39
N PRO A 205 -26.77 20.92 -3.62
CA PRO A 205 -27.20 20.52 -4.95
C PRO A 205 -28.55 21.13 -5.32
N SER A 206 -28.64 21.82 -6.45
CA SER A 206 -29.90 22.30 -7.02
C SER A 206 -30.85 21.16 -7.43
N GLN A 207 -30.26 20.00 -7.78
CA GLN A 207 -30.97 18.77 -8.11
C GLN A 207 -30.45 17.61 -7.24
N PRO A 208 -30.93 17.46 -5.99
CA PRO A 208 -30.38 16.48 -5.03
C PRO A 208 -30.43 15.04 -5.52
N LEU A 209 -31.49 14.66 -6.25
CA LEU A 209 -31.65 13.30 -6.77
C LEU A 209 -30.60 12.97 -7.83
N LEU A 210 -30.31 13.90 -8.75
CA LEU A 210 -29.32 13.68 -9.82
C LEU A 210 -27.91 13.56 -9.22
N VAL A 211 -27.55 14.45 -8.29
CA VAL A 211 -26.26 14.41 -7.61
C VAL A 211 -26.09 13.12 -6.79
N THR A 212 -27.14 12.66 -6.11
CA THR A 212 -27.11 11.38 -5.38
C THR A 212 -26.92 10.19 -6.31
N ALA A 213 -27.61 10.16 -7.46
CA ALA A 213 -27.46 9.10 -8.45
C ALA A 213 -26.05 9.08 -9.05
N PHE A 214 -25.50 10.27 -9.36
CA PHE A 214 -24.13 10.43 -9.81
C PHE A 214 -23.11 9.93 -8.78
N SER A 215 -23.19 10.40 -7.52
CA SER A 215 -22.29 9.96 -6.44
C SER A 215 -22.28 8.44 -6.32
N ARG A 216 -23.45 7.79 -6.29
CA ARG A 216 -23.53 6.32 -6.19
C ARG A 216 -22.90 5.59 -7.38
N LEU A 217 -23.06 6.15 -8.59
CA LEU A 217 -22.44 5.58 -9.79
C LEU A 217 -20.91 5.70 -9.71
N ALA A 218 -20.41 6.86 -9.29
CA ALA A 218 -18.99 7.11 -9.11
C ALA A 218 -18.38 6.22 -8.01
N GLU A 219 -19.03 6.11 -6.85
CA GLU A 219 -18.67 5.20 -5.76
C GLU A 219 -18.50 3.76 -6.29
N GLY A 220 -19.52 3.22 -6.95
CA GLY A 220 -19.47 1.85 -7.46
C GLY A 220 -18.45 1.64 -8.58
N GLN A 221 -18.10 2.68 -9.36
CA GLN A 221 -17.05 2.58 -10.36
C GLN A 221 -15.65 2.62 -9.74
N LEU A 222 -15.43 3.47 -8.74
CA LEU A 222 -14.18 3.52 -7.98
C LEU A 222 -13.93 2.21 -7.24
N ASP A 223 -14.95 1.66 -6.57
CA ASP A 223 -14.82 0.39 -5.85
C ASP A 223 -14.42 -0.75 -6.79
N ARG A 224 -15.10 -0.89 -7.94
CA ARG A 224 -14.73 -1.88 -8.98
C ARG A 224 -13.33 -1.66 -9.53
N THR A 225 -12.90 -0.40 -9.66
CA THR A 225 -11.56 -0.08 -10.17
C THR A 225 -10.49 -0.49 -9.15
N PHE A 226 -10.69 -0.17 -7.88
CA PHE A 226 -9.77 -0.54 -6.81
C PHE A 226 -9.67 -2.06 -6.64
N GLU A 227 -10.81 -2.77 -6.62
CA GLU A 227 -10.84 -4.23 -6.53
C GLU A 227 -10.15 -4.92 -7.72
N ARG A 228 -10.26 -4.36 -8.93
CA ARG A 228 -9.75 -4.99 -10.15
C ARG A 228 -8.29 -4.69 -10.43
N TYR A 229 -7.82 -3.49 -10.08
CA TYR A 229 -6.52 -2.99 -10.55
C TYR A 229 -5.53 -2.70 -9.44
N VAL A 230 -5.98 -2.53 -8.18
CA VAL A 230 -5.05 -2.31 -7.06
C VAL A 230 -4.55 -3.66 -6.55
N HIS A 231 -3.59 -4.19 -7.31
CA HIS A 231 -2.80 -5.35 -6.96
C HIS A 231 -1.33 -4.95 -7.12
N LEU A 232 -0.63 -4.76 -5.99
CA LEU A 232 0.67 -4.11 -5.98
C LEU A 232 1.74 -5.08 -5.47
N PRO A 233 2.90 -5.19 -6.15
CA PRO A 233 4.07 -5.77 -5.52
C PRO A 233 4.50 -4.87 -4.35
N VAL A 234 4.94 -5.50 -3.26
CA VAL A 234 5.38 -4.80 -2.05
C VAL A 234 6.82 -5.15 -1.76
N LEU A 235 7.65 -4.11 -1.60
CA LEU A 235 9.01 -4.22 -1.10
C LEU A 235 9.09 -3.60 0.27
N SER A 236 9.32 -4.44 1.28
CA SER A 236 9.34 -4.00 2.67
C SER A 236 10.77 -3.92 3.17
N PHE A 237 11.12 -2.82 3.84
CA PHE A 237 12.36 -2.65 4.57
C PHE A 237 12.05 -2.12 5.96
N SER A 238 12.67 -2.70 6.98
CA SER A 238 12.54 -2.17 8.35
C SER A 238 13.84 -2.28 9.12
N ILE A 239 13.99 -1.37 10.08
CA ILE A 239 15.05 -1.36 11.08
C ILE A 239 14.41 -1.15 12.45
N GLY A 240 14.86 -1.89 13.44
CA GLY A 240 14.21 -1.86 14.74
C GLY A 240 15.01 -2.50 15.85
N TYR A 241 14.33 -2.72 16.97
CA TYR A 241 14.89 -3.27 18.18
C TYR A 241 14.04 -4.44 18.69
N ALA A 242 14.71 -5.52 19.09
CA ALA A 242 14.17 -6.74 19.69
C ALA A 242 14.49 -6.78 21.19
N PHE A 243 13.48 -7.04 22.02
CA PHE A 243 13.56 -7.04 23.49
C PHE A 243 13.71 -8.45 24.07
#